data_AF-A0A8S9BAT8-F1
#
_entry.id   AF-A0A8S9BAT8-F1
#
_cell.length_a   1.000
_cell.length_b   1.000
_cell.length_c   1.000
_cell.angle_alpha   90.00
_cell.angle_beta   90.00
_cell.angle_gamma   90.00
#
_symmetry.space_group_name_H-M   'P 1'
#
loop_
_entity.id
_entity.type
_entity.pdbx_description
1 polymer ?
#
loop_
_entity_poly.entity_id
_entity_poly.type
_entity_poly.pdbx_seq_one_letter_code
_entity_poly.pdbx_strand_id
1 'polypeptide(L)'
;MADPPITFFEANSKTIQPPAAISQLYKKVLDVSDGFNLLPESLKNSIITYCEEFETRIPRDEYFQKSSDPPRKPTQEELHTWEAVKRIRENATRCSEDSDSEAGWGEMVYSQILDVALRHCPYKHSVGWKNMQVLFSLGSVMVDYWMILLPDDKMHQAILQVLRDLPEEDQNINQTRSAPVKYRPITVNIEVKLPGEGKNDAMVQLAVWAAAQLEKLNALSGTLAPIGIPLVSVEGHDWRLYNTYQKEDSKVVRQRVWGNDLFGDSSSILGIYKVIAAIQILAEWSHTEYRAWFEKDVLKLLAEI
;
A
#
# COMPACT_ATOMS: atom_id res chain seq x y z
N MET A 1 -16.70 -28.51 13.75
CA MET A 1 -15.57 -27.56 13.81
C MET A 1 -16.15 -26.17 13.66
N ALA A 2 -15.78 -25.22 14.52
CA ALA A 2 -16.11 -23.82 14.26
C ALA A 2 -15.33 -23.37 13.02
N ASP A 3 -15.97 -22.64 12.11
CA ASP A 3 -15.28 -22.06 10.96
C ASP A 3 -14.19 -21.08 11.44
N PRO A 4 -13.09 -20.96 10.69
CA PRO A 4 -12.02 -20.04 11.05
C PRO A 4 -12.52 -18.58 11.05
N PRO A 5 -12.04 -17.73 11.99
CA PRO A 5 -12.44 -16.32 12.08
C PRO A 5 -12.01 -15.49 10.86
N ILE A 6 -11.00 -15.97 10.13
CA ILE A 6 -10.50 -15.41 8.87
C ILE A 6 -10.79 -16.41 7.76
N THR A 7 -11.44 -15.96 6.68
CA THR A 7 -11.70 -16.76 5.49
C THR A 7 -11.05 -16.12 4.27
N PHE A 8 -10.31 -16.92 3.49
CA PHE A 8 -9.68 -16.50 2.24
C PHE A 8 -10.58 -16.84 1.06
N PHE A 9 -10.63 -15.92 0.09
CA PHE A 9 -11.44 -16.05 -1.11
C PHE A 9 -10.59 -15.75 -2.34
N GLU A 10 -10.88 -16.46 -3.43
CA GLU A 10 -10.41 -16.10 -4.76
C GLU A 10 -10.97 -14.72 -5.16
N ALA A 11 -10.18 -13.94 -5.89
CA ALA A 11 -10.54 -12.58 -6.33
C ALA A 11 -11.88 -12.50 -7.09
N ASN A 12 -12.20 -13.54 -7.89
CA ASN A 12 -13.41 -13.61 -8.71
C ASN A 12 -14.60 -14.30 -8.01
N SER A 13 -14.49 -14.61 -6.72
CA SER A 13 -15.52 -15.34 -5.99
C SER A 13 -16.83 -14.53 -5.93
N LYS A 14 -17.94 -15.10 -6.43
CA LYS A 14 -19.26 -14.47 -6.38
C LYS A 14 -19.83 -14.34 -4.96
N THR A 15 -19.25 -15.04 -3.98
CA THR A 15 -19.70 -15.00 -2.58
C THR A 15 -19.08 -13.84 -1.81
N ILE A 16 -18.09 -13.15 -2.39
CA ILE A 16 -17.49 -11.98 -1.78
C ILE A 16 -18.34 -10.74 -2.06
N GLN A 17 -18.57 -9.95 -1.02
CA GLN A 17 -19.36 -8.71 -1.08
C GLN A 17 -18.59 -7.60 -0.36
N PRO A 18 -17.48 -7.13 -0.94
CA PRO A 18 -16.67 -6.12 -0.30
C PRO A 18 -17.37 -4.76 -0.29
N PRO A 19 -17.04 -3.87 0.66
CA PRO A 19 -17.47 -2.48 0.61
C PRO A 19 -17.12 -1.80 -0.73
N ALA A 20 -17.93 -0.82 -1.13
CA ALA A 20 -17.76 -0.16 -2.42
C ALA A 20 -16.40 0.53 -2.57
N ALA A 21 -15.93 1.24 -1.53
CA ALA A 21 -14.66 1.97 -1.57
C ALA A 21 -13.46 1.07 -1.85
N ILE A 22 -13.33 -0.06 -1.13
CA ILE A 22 -12.23 -1.02 -1.35
C ILE A 22 -12.36 -1.75 -2.70
N SER A 23 -13.58 -2.03 -3.15
CA SER A 23 -13.83 -2.63 -4.48
C SER A 23 -13.40 -1.69 -5.62
N GLN A 24 -13.64 -0.39 -5.46
CA GLN A 24 -13.23 0.63 -6.43
C GLN A 24 -11.72 0.84 -6.42
N LEU A 25 -11.10 0.89 -5.24
CA LEU A 25 -9.65 0.94 -5.08
C LEU A 25 -8.99 -0.23 -5.82
N TYR A 26 -9.44 -1.45 -5.53
CA TYR A 26 -8.88 -2.67 -6.12
C TYR A 26 -8.95 -2.63 -7.65
N LYS A 27 -10.09 -2.22 -8.23
CA LYS A 27 -10.22 -2.03 -9.68
C LYS A 27 -9.23 -1.00 -10.23
N LYS A 28 -9.12 0.19 -9.60
CA LYS A 28 -8.15 1.22 -10.02
C LYS A 28 -6.71 0.68 -10.04
N VAL A 29 -6.32 -0.12 -9.05
CA VAL A 29 -4.99 -0.73 -8.99
C VAL A 29 -4.80 -1.81 -10.07
N LEU A 30 -5.83 -2.60 -10.38
CA LEU A 30 -5.75 -3.55 -11.49
C LEU A 30 -5.69 -2.83 -12.85
N ASP A 31 -6.49 -1.79 -13.06
CA ASP A 31 -6.49 -1.02 -14.30
C ASP A 31 -5.11 -0.40 -14.57
N VAL A 32 -4.42 0.09 -13.52
CA VAL A 32 -3.06 0.63 -13.67
C VAL A 32 -2.02 -0.47 -13.90
N SER A 33 -2.27 -1.68 -13.42
CA SER A 33 -1.37 -2.83 -13.60
C SER A 33 -1.23 -3.27 -15.05
N ASP A 34 -2.16 -2.89 -15.94
CA ASP A 34 -2.03 -3.12 -17.37
C ASP A 34 -0.88 -2.31 -17.99
N GLY A 35 -0.57 -1.13 -17.41
CA GLY A 35 0.56 -0.29 -17.79
C GLY A 35 0.27 0.78 -18.84
N PHE A 36 -0.98 0.93 -19.27
CA PHE A 36 -1.37 1.92 -20.28
C PHE A 36 -1.19 3.36 -19.79
N ASN A 37 -0.68 4.23 -20.66
CA ASN A 37 -0.49 5.67 -20.39
C ASN A 37 0.25 5.99 -19.07
N LEU A 38 1.24 5.18 -18.69
CA LEU A 38 2.02 5.39 -17.46
C LEU A 38 3.33 6.13 -17.70
N LEU A 39 4.07 5.73 -18.73
CA LEU A 39 5.42 6.22 -18.97
C LEU A 39 5.37 7.66 -19.52
N PRO A 40 6.25 8.56 -19.04
CA PRO A 40 6.28 9.92 -19.53
C PRO A 40 6.79 9.97 -20.99
N GLU A 41 5.93 10.39 -21.92
CA GLU A 41 6.28 10.49 -23.35
C GLU A 41 7.45 11.43 -23.62
N SER A 42 7.64 12.45 -22.79
CA SER A 42 8.80 13.34 -22.88
C SER A 42 10.14 12.63 -22.67
N LEU A 43 10.15 11.46 -22.03
CA LEU A 43 11.33 10.62 -21.80
C LEU A 43 11.35 9.36 -22.67
N LYS A 44 10.44 9.23 -23.65
CA LYS A 44 10.26 8.02 -24.45
C LYS A 44 11.55 7.49 -25.06
N ASN A 45 12.30 8.35 -25.74
CA ASN A 45 13.58 7.94 -26.36
C ASN A 45 14.58 7.43 -25.30
N SER A 46 14.71 8.14 -24.17
CA SER A 46 15.62 7.74 -23.10
C SER A 46 15.22 6.40 -22.47
N ILE A 47 13.92 6.16 -22.30
CA ILE A 47 13.39 4.90 -21.76
C ILE A 47 13.63 3.77 -22.76
N ILE A 48 13.31 3.97 -24.05
CA ILE A 48 13.52 2.96 -25.09
C ILE A 48 15.00 2.57 -25.17
N THR A 49 15.91 3.55 -25.26
CA THR A 49 17.36 3.29 -25.33
C THR A 49 17.86 2.51 -24.11
N TYR A 50 17.41 2.85 -22.91
CA TYR A 50 17.78 2.10 -21.70
C TYR A 50 17.23 0.66 -21.75
N CYS A 51 15.96 0.48 -22.13
CA CYS A 51 15.36 -0.84 -22.21
C CYS A 51 16.01 -1.72 -23.31
N GLU A 52 16.46 -1.14 -24.42
CA GLU A 52 17.23 -1.85 -25.45
C GLU A 52 18.57 -2.39 -24.94
N GLU A 53 19.24 -1.65 -24.07
CA GLU A 53 20.54 -2.03 -23.52
C GLU A 53 20.43 -3.03 -22.37
N PHE A 54 19.47 -2.82 -21.47
CA PHE A 54 19.43 -3.56 -20.20
C PHE A 54 18.26 -4.54 -20.07
N GLU A 55 17.14 -4.36 -20.78
CA GLU A 55 15.91 -5.15 -20.60
C GLU A 55 15.64 -6.12 -21.75
N THR A 56 14.88 -7.17 -21.45
CA THR A 56 14.48 -8.17 -22.45
C THR A 56 13.32 -7.68 -23.33
N ARG A 57 12.58 -6.66 -22.89
CA ARG A 57 11.39 -6.16 -23.57
C ARG A 57 11.36 -4.64 -23.59
N ILE A 58 11.19 -4.09 -24.78
CA ILE A 58 11.00 -2.65 -24.99
C ILE A 58 9.52 -2.30 -24.72
N PRO A 59 9.23 -1.21 -23.98
CA PRO A 59 7.86 -0.73 -23.78
C PRO A 59 7.15 -0.42 -25.10
N ARG A 60 5.87 -0.82 -25.21
CA ARG A 60 5.03 -0.48 -26.36
C ARG A 60 4.57 0.97 -26.28
N ASP A 61 4.27 1.57 -27.44
CA ASP A 61 3.79 2.96 -27.54
C ASP A 61 2.58 3.27 -26.66
N GLU A 62 1.66 2.31 -26.51
CA GLU A 62 0.44 2.41 -25.69
C GLU A 62 0.72 2.59 -24.18
N TYR A 63 1.94 2.31 -23.72
CA TYR A 63 2.35 2.52 -22.33
C TYR A 63 2.79 3.94 -22.06
N PHE A 64 3.07 4.75 -23.09
CA PHE A 64 3.45 6.14 -22.92
C PHE A 64 2.23 7.07 -22.89
N GLN A 65 2.30 8.10 -22.06
CA GLN A 65 1.27 9.13 -21.93
C GLN A 65 1.09 9.91 -23.23
N LYS A 66 -0.14 10.17 -23.65
CA LYS A 66 -0.35 11.03 -24.83
C LYS A 66 0.12 12.46 -24.53
N SER A 67 0.95 13.01 -25.42
CA SER A 67 1.54 14.35 -25.31
C SER A 67 1.30 15.16 -26.58
N SER A 68 1.69 16.44 -26.55
CA SER A 68 1.69 17.30 -27.73
C SER A 68 2.62 16.79 -28.83
N ASP A 69 2.38 17.21 -30.06
CA ASP A 69 3.30 17.03 -31.19
C ASP A 69 3.90 18.39 -31.59
N PRO A 70 5.20 18.64 -31.40
CA PRO A 70 6.22 17.74 -30.86
C PRO A 70 6.08 17.52 -29.34
N PRO A 71 6.66 16.43 -28.79
CA PRO A 71 6.63 16.16 -27.36
C PRO A 71 7.24 17.30 -26.55
N ARG A 72 6.59 17.65 -25.44
CA ARG A 72 7.18 18.59 -24.48
C ARG A 72 8.50 18.06 -23.93
N LYS A 73 9.35 18.97 -23.46
CA LYS A 73 10.55 18.58 -22.70
C LYS A 73 10.16 17.91 -21.36
N PRO A 74 11.00 17.00 -20.85
CA PRO A 74 10.83 16.45 -19.50
C PRO A 74 10.82 17.55 -18.45
N THR A 75 9.94 17.40 -17.47
CA THR A 75 9.97 18.18 -16.25
C THR A 75 11.11 17.69 -15.35
N GLN A 76 11.51 18.50 -14.37
CA GLN A 76 12.51 18.08 -13.37
C GLN A 76 12.03 16.89 -12.53
N GLU A 77 10.73 16.81 -12.26
CA GLU A 77 10.12 15.71 -11.52
C GLU A 77 10.21 14.38 -12.29
N GLU A 78 9.95 14.40 -13.59
CA GLU A 78 10.12 13.23 -14.44
C GLU A 78 11.58 12.80 -14.55
N LEU A 79 12.52 13.74 -14.66
CA LEU A 79 13.95 13.44 -14.69
C LEU A 79 14.40 12.81 -13.37
N HIS A 80 13.98 13.35 -12.22
CA HIS A 80 14.31 12.77 -10.91
C HIS A 80 13.70 11.39 -10.72
N THR A 81 12.44 11.20 -11.11
CA THR A 81 11.75 9.91 -11.05
C THR A 81 12.46 8.91 -11.96
N TRP A 82 12.83 9.31 -13.16
CA TRP A 82 13.56 8.46 -14.11
C TRP A 82 14.91 7.97 -13.56
N GLU A 83 15.72 8.87 -13.01
CA GLU A 83 17.00 8.49 -12.39
C GLU A 83 16.81 7.55 -11.19
N ALA A 84 15.76 7.77 -10.39
CA ALA A 84 15.44 6.89 -9.28
C ALA A 84 14.98 5.51 -9.75
N VAL A 85 14.12 5.44 -10.77
CA VAL A 85 13.60 4.16 -11.32
C VAL A 85 14.74 3.32 -11.91
N LYS A 86 15.67 3.91 -12.66
CA LYS A 86 16.87 3.19 -13.14
C LYS A 86 17.67 2.60 -11.98
N ARG A 87 17.98 3.42 -10.97
CA ARG A 87 18.74 2.97 -9.79
C ARG A 87 18.02 1.83 -9.05
N ILE A 88 16.70 1.95 -8.85
CA ILE A 88 15.88 0.92 -8.19
C ILE A 88 15.97 -0.39 -8.97
N ARG A 89 15.84 -0.34 -10.30
CA ARG A 89 15.92 -1.51 -11.17
C ARG A 89 17.29 -2.18 -11.07
N GLU A 90 18.37 -1.42 -11.20
CA GLU A 90 19.74 -1.93 -11.06
C GLU A 90 19.99 -2.55 -9.69
N ASN A 91 19.52 -1.90 -8.61
CA ASN A 91 19.60 -2.42 -7.26
C ASN A 91 18.80 -3.72 -7.11
N ALA A 92 17.58 -3.79 -7.65
CA ALA A 92 16.76 -4.98 -7.59
C ALA A 92 17.42 -6.16 -8.33
N THR A 93 18.05 -5.91 -9.48
CA THR A 93 18.85 -6.92 -10.17
C THR A 93 19.98 -7.44 -9.28
N ARG A 94 20.78 -6.55 -8.67
CA ARG A 94 21.88 -6.94 -7.77
C ARG A 94 21.38 -7.73 -6.56
N CYS A 95 20.35 -7.24 -5.86
CA CYS A 95 19.79 -7.93 -4.71
C CYS A 95 19.32 -9.34 -5.05
N SER A 96 18.80 -9.56 -6.27
CA SER A 96 18.43 -10.89 -6.74
C SER A 96 19.63 -11.76 -7.10
N GLU A 97 20.64 -11.22 -7.78
CA GLU A 97 21.84 -11.95 -8.20
C GLU A 97 22.71 -12.35 -7.00
N ASP A 98 22.86 -11.45 -6.03
CA ASP A 98 23.69 -11.63 -4.84
C ASP A 98 22.94 -12.39 -3.72
N SER A 99 21.65 -12.72 -3.92
CA SER A 99 20.80 -13.34 -2.91
C SER A 99 20.76 -12.55 -1.59
N ASP A 100 20.59 -11.23 -1.72
CA ASP A 100 20.57 -10.32 -0.58
C ASP A 100 19.46 -10.66 0.43
N SER A 101 19.73 -10.37 1.69
CA SER A 101 18.75 -10.49 2.77
C SER A 101 17.53 -9.58 2.54
N GLU A 102 16.42 -9.90 3.22
CA GLU A 102 15.19 -9.11 3.16
C GLU A 102 15.42 -7.63 3.54
N ALA A 103 16.31 -7.38 4.52
CA ALA A 103 16.71 -6.03 4.91
C ALA A 103 17.46 -5.28 3.79
N GLY A 104 18.31 -5.99 3.03
CA GLY A 104 19.03 -5.43 1.87
C GLY A 104 18.06 -5.00 0.77
N TRP A 105 17.12 -5.87 0.41
CA TRP A 105 16.00 -5.52 -0.48
C TRP A 105 15.18 -4.34 0.04
N GLY A 106 14.90 -4.33 1.34
CA GLY A 106 14.16 -3.27 2.02
C GLY A 106 14.80 -1.89 1.87
N GLU A 107 16.11 -1.79 2.07
CA GLU A 107 16.86 -0.54 1.94
C GLU A 107 17.01 -0.09 0.49
N MET A 108 17.39 -1.02 -0.39
CA MET A 108 17.86 -0.71 -1.74
C MET A 108 16.74 -0.62 -2.78
N VAL A 109 15.59 -1.25 -2.52
CA VAL A 109 14.49 -1.38 -3.48
C VAL A 109 13.18 -0.88 -2.88
N TYR A 110 12.66 -1.55 -1.85
CA TYR A 110 11.27 -1.32 -1.40
C TYR A 110 11.07 0.08 -0.81
N SER A 111 11.96 0.50 0.08
CA SER A 111 11.94 1.85 0.66
C SER A 111 12.09 2.93 -0.42
N GLN A 112 12.94 2.68 -1.43
CA GLN A 112 13.18 3.63 -2.53
C GLN A 112 11.92 3.80 -3.40
N ILE A 113 11.20 2.72 -3.71
CA ILE A 113 9.93 2.77 -4.44
C ILE A 113 8.90 3.57 -3.65
N LEU A 114 8.71 3.29 -2.36
CA LEU A 114 7.76 4.01 -1.49
C LEU A 114 8.10 5.50 -1.41
N ASP A 115 9.39 5.84 -1.28
CA ASP A 115 9.87 7.21 -1.25
C ASP A 115 9.58 7.97 -2.54
N VAL A 116 9.90 7.39 -3.70
CA VAL A 116 9.65 8.00 -5.00
C VAL A 116 8.14 8.19 -5.21
N ALA A 117 7.36 7.15 -4.92
CA ALA A 117 5.90 7.17 -5.12
C ALA A 117 5.23 8.27 -4.31
N LEU A 118 5.56 8.40 -3.01
CA LEU A 118 4.92 9.36 -2.12
C LEU A 118 5.51 10.78 -2.23
N ARG A 119 6.79 10.95 -2.57
CA ARG A 119 7.40 12.29 -2.75
C ARG A 119 6.77 13.08 -3.90
N HIS A 120 6.36 12.36 -4.94
CA HIS A 120 5.76 12.91 -6.16
C HIS A 120 4.23 12.80 -6.17
N CYS A 121 3.65 12.32 -5.08
CA CYS A 121 2.21 12.21 -4.93
C CYS A 121 1.59 13.58 -4.54
N PRO A 122 0.42 13.94 -5.08
CA PRO A 122 -0.35 15.11 -4.61
C PRO A 122 -0.63 15.09 -3.09
N TYR A 123 -0.67 13.89 -2.48
CA TYR A 123 -1.00 13.67 -1.08
C TYR A 123 0.23 13.56 -0.16
N LYS A 124 1.43 13.95 -0.61
CA LYS A 124 2.71 13.84 0.13
C LYS A 124 2.76 14.51 1.51
N HIS A 125 1.86 15.46 1.77
CA HIS A 125 1.73 16.14 3.07
C HIS A 125 0.67 15.51 3.98
N SER A 126 -0.14 14.61 3.45
CA SER A 126 -1.26 13.97 4.16
C SER A 126 -1.09 12.45 4.29
N VAL A 127 -0.22 11.85 3.49
CA VAL A 127 0.08 10.42 3.50
C VAL A 127 1.59 10.23 3.52
N GLY A 128 2.05 9.34 4.39
CA GLY A 128 3.46 8.94 4.48
C GLY A 128 3.60 7.44 4.63
N TRP A 129 4.83 6.98 4.87
CA TRP A 129 5.12 5.58 5.10
C TRP A 129 6.09 5.37 6.28
N LYS A 130 6.12 4.16 6.84
CA LYS A 130 7.03 3.74 7.92
C LYS A 130 7.57 2.34 7.69
N ASN A 131 8.86 2.16 7.95
CA ASN A 131 9.55 0.86 8.04
C ASN A 131 9.57 0.42 9.51
N MET A 132 9.10 -0.80 9.77
CA MET A 132 9.03 -1.40 11.10
C MET A 132 10.13 -2.40 11.41
N GLN A 133 10.80 -2.94 10.39
CA GLN A 133 11.98 -3.79 10.56
C GLN A 133 13.08 -3.05 11.32
N VAL A 134 13.23 -1.74 11.09
CA VAL A 134 14.23 -0.90 11.77
C VAL A 134 13.85 -0.59 13.23
N LEU A 135 12.58 -0.79 13.61
CA LEU A 135 12.04 -0.34 14.89
C LEU A 135 11.89 -1.46 15.94
N PHE A 136 11.94 -2.74 15.54
CA PHE A 136 11.74 -3.86 16.45
C PHE A 136 12.73 -4.99 16.20
N SER A 137 13.47 -5.39 17.24
CA SER A 137 14.48 -6.46 17.19
C SER A 137 14.02 -7.80 17.80
N LEU A 138 12.71 -7.99 18.08
CA LEU A 138 12.23 -9.22 18.73
C LEU A 138 10.82 -9.64 18.26
N GLY A 139 10.76 -10.69 17.43
CA GLY A 139 9.77 -11.78 17.48
C GLY A 139 8.27 -11.46 17.46
N SER A 140 7.86 -10.31 16.94
CA SER A 140 6.46 -9.90 16.89
C SER A 140 5.82 -10.26 15.54
N VAL A 141 4.54 -10.66 15.54
CA VAL A 141 3.69 -10.87 14.33
C VAL A 141 3.29 -9.51 13.75
N MET A 142 4.28 -8.68 13.46
CA MET A 142 4.12 -7.36 12.86
C MET A 142 4.42 -7.43 11.38
N VAL A 143 3.85 -6.49 10.63
CA VAL A 143 4.18 -6.33 9.21
C VAL A 143 5.29 -5.30 9.00
N ASP A 144 6.03 -5.46 7.90
CA ASP A 144 7.29 -4.76 7.67
C ASP A 144 7.14 -3.25 7.36
N TYR A 145 6.14 -2.88 6.58
CA TYR A 145 5.89 -1.47 6.23
C TYR A 145 4.43 -1.08 6.36
N TRP A 146 4.20 0.21 6.59
CA TRP A 146 2.87 0.81 6.65
C TRP A 146 2.79 2.05 5.79
N MET A 147 1.66 2.25 5.12
CA MET A 147 1.22 3.60 4.74
C MET A 147 0.36 4.17 5.86
N ILE A 148 0.55 5.46 6.13
CA ILE A 148 -0.09 6.15 7.24
C ILE A 148 -0.68 7.48 6.80
N LEU A 149 -1.79 7.86 7.44
CA LEU A 149 -2.25 9.24 7.40
C LEU A 149 -1.38 10.12 8.29
N LEU A 150 -1.07 11.31 7.78
CA LEU A 150 -0.45 12.40 8.52
C LEU A 150 -1.58 13.33 8.99
N PRO A 151 -1.91 13.34 10.30
CA PRO A 151 -2.95 14.20 10.83
C PRO A 151 -2.57 15.67 10.67
N ASP A 152 -3.53 16.49 10.26
CA ASP A 152 -3.50 17.92 10.52
C ASP A 152 -3.85 18.20 11.99
N ASP A 153 -3.78 19.47 12.40
CA ASP A 153 -4.06 19.87 13.78
C ASP A 153 -5.48 19.47 14.23
N LYS A 154 -6.48 19.62 13.36
CA LYS A 154 -7.89 19.29 13.67
C LYS A 154 -8.03 17.80 13.94
N MET A 155 -7.53 16.95 13.04
CA MET A 155 -7.52 15.50 13.22
C MET A 155 -6.71 15.09 14.46
N HIS A 156 -5.55 15.70 14.69
CA HIS A 156 -4.70 15.36 15.83
C HIS A 156 -5.40 15.65 17.16
N GLN A 157 -6.04 16.82 17.31
CA GLN A 157 -6.80 17.14 18.51
C GLN A 157 -7.98 16.18 18.73
N ALA A 158 -8.69 15.82 17.66
CA ALA A 158 -9.78 14.86 17.75
C ALA A 158 -9.30 13.46 18.15
N ILE A 159 -8.14 13.02 17.64
CA ILE A 159 -7.48 11.79 18.09
C ILE A 159 -7.18 11.86 19.59
N LEU A 160 -6.59 12.95 20.08
CA LEU A 160 -6.31 13.10 21.51
C LEU A 160 -7.59 13.07 22.35
N GLN A 161 -8.69 13.61 21.84
CA GLN A 161 -9.98 13.58 22.52
C GLN A 161 -10.55 12.17 22.61
N VAL A 162 -10.54 11.40 21.52
CA VAL A 162 -11.01 10.00 21.51
C VAL A 162 -10.19 9.14 22.47
N LEU A 163 -8.87 9.36 22.55
CA LEU A 163 -7.99 8.57 23.40
C LEU A 163 -8.03 8.97 24.89
N ARG A 164 -8.48 10.19 25.21
CA ARG A 164 -8.45 10.73 26.59
C ARG A 164 -9.18 9.84 27.59
N ASP A 165 -10.31 9.27 27.17
CA ASP A 165 -11.20 8.51 28.04
C ASP A 165 -10.82 7.02 28.11
N LEU A 166 -9.77 6.61 27.39
CA LEU A 166 -9.25 5.23 27.42
C LEU A 166 -8.16 5.06 28.49
N PRO A 167 -8.02 3.85 29.07
CA PRO A 167 -6.87 3.48 29.90
C PRO A 167 -5.55 3.81 29.20
N GLU A 168 -4.52 4.20 29.94
CA GLU A 168 -3.23 4.66 29.41
C GLU A 168 -2.63 3.65 28.42
N GLU A 169 -2.75 2.37 28.74
CA GLU A 169 -2.29 1.25 27.93
C GLU A 169 -3.03 1.11 26.59
N ASP A 170 -4.23 1.68 26.47
CA ASP A 170 -5.10 1.60 25.29
C ASP A 170 -5.17 2.91 24.49
N GLN A 171 -4.42 3.94 24.91
CA GLN A 171 -4.31 5.25 24.24
C GLN A 171 -3.51 5.18 22.93
N ASN A 172 -4.01 4.40 21.98
CA ASN A 172 -3.49 4.23 20.62
C ASN A 172 -4.70 4.13 19.68
N ILE A 173 -4.55 4.64 18.44
CA ILE A 173 -5.60 4.49 17.41
C ILE A 173 -5.41 3.28 16.50
N ASN A 174 -4.25 2.63 16.59
CA ASN A 174 -3.88 1.44 15.82
C ASN A 174 -3.74 0.23 16.76
N GLN A 175 -3.68 -0.97 16.20
CA GLN A 175 -3.43 -2.26 16.84
C GLN A 175 -2.02 -2.42 17.45
N THR A 176 -1.24 -1.34 17.54
CA THR A 176 0.11 -1.33 18.09
C THR A 176 0.36 -0.07 18.92
N ARG A 177 1.23 -0.21 19.92
CA ARG A 177 1.69 0.88 20.78
C ARG A 177 2.93 1.59 20.24
N SER A 178 3.38 1.23 19.05
CA SER A 178 4.58 1.82 18.45
C SER A 178 4.44 3.35 18.31
N ALA A 179 5.35 4.09 18.94
CA ALA A 179 5.30 5.55 19.02
C ALA A 179 5.17 6.26 17.65
N PRO A 180 5.84 5.81 16.57
CA PRO A 180 5.71 6.42 15.24
C PRO A 180 4.30 6.43 14.65
N VAL A 181 3.41 5.54 15.11
CA VAL A 181 2.03 5.43 14.63
C VAL A 181 0.99 5.59 15.73
N LYS A 182 1.38 5.95 16.96
CA LYS A 182 0.45 6.11 18.08
C LYS A 182 -0.74 7.04 17.75
N TYR A 183 -0.49 8.09 16.98
CA TYR A 183 -1.48 9.08 16.54
C TYR A 183 -1.59 9.20 15.01
N ARG A 184 -1.05 8.24 14.25
CA ARG A 184 -1.05 8.29 12.78
C ARG A 184 -1.78 7.05 12.25
N PRO A 185 -3.01 7.18 11.72
CA PRO A 185 -3.79 6.02 11.30
C PRO A 185 -3.04 5.20 10.24
N ILE A 186 -2.92 3.89 10.45
CA ILE A 186 -2.41 2.96 9.44
C ILE A 186 -3.52 2.72 8.43
N THR A 187 -3.22 2.90 7.14
CA THR A 187 -4.20 2.75 6.05
C THR A 187 -3.90 1.58 5.14
N VAL A 188 -2.62 1.24 4.96
CA VAL A 188 -2.16 0.10 4.15
C VAL A 188 -1.10 -0.65 4.93
N ASN A 189 -1.21 -1.98 4.94
CA ASN A 189 -0.21 -2.88 5.50
C ASN A 189 0.59 -3.52 4.38
N ILE A 190 1.91 -3.55 4.51
CA ILE A 190 2.82 -4.10 3.50
C ILE A 190 3.72 -5.11 4.18
N GLU A 191 3.73 -6.34 3.66
CA GLU A 191 4.61 -7.41 4.12
C GLU A 191 5.58 -7.79 3.02
N VAL A 192 6.85 -7.93 3.37
CA VAL A 192 7.89 -8.36 2.44
C VAL A 192 8.34 -9.78 2.79
N LYS A 193 8.72 -10.53 1.76
CA LYS A 193 9.39 -11.83 1.89
C LYS A 193 10.47 -11.97 0.83
N LEU A 194 11.46 -12.81 1.15
CA LEU A 194 12.40 -13.29 0.15
C LEU A 194 11.72 -14.23 -0.86
N PRO A 195 12.25 -14.31 -2.10
CA PRO A 195 11.75 -15.26 -3.09
C PRO A 195 11.69 -16.69 -2.57
N GLY A 196 10.53 -17.34 -2.67
CA GLY A 196 10.35 -18.73 -2.26
C GLY A 196 10.17 -18.95 -0.75
N GLU A 197 10.30 -17.92 0.08
CA GLU A 197 9.97 -17.96 1.50
C GLU A 197 8.47 -17.71 1.72
N GLY A 198 7.67 -18.72 1.34
CA GLY A 198 6.31 -18.94 1.86
C GLY A 198 5.28 -17.84 1.60
N LYS A 199 4.74 -17.76 0.38
CA LYS A 199 3.56 -16.92 0.03
C LYS A 199 2.40 -17.01 1.02
N ASN A 200 2.15 -18.22 1.54
CA ASN A 200 1.07 -18.45 2.50
C ASN A 200 1.35 -17.78 3.85
N ASP A 201 2.61 -17.68 4.27
CA ASP A 201 2.99 -17.13 5.58
C ASP A 201 2.86 -15.60 5.59
N ALA A 202 3.28 -14.92 4.52
CA ALA A 202 3.10 -13.47 4.35
C ALA A 202 1.63 -13.05 4.37
N MET A 203 0.80 -13.79 3.63
CA MET A 203 -0.64 -13.51 3.57
C MET A 203 -1.31 -13.75 4.93
N VAL A 204 -0.92 -14.80 5.66
CA VAL A 204 -1.43 -15.06 7.02
C VAL A 204 -1.01 -13.95 7.99
N GLN A 205 0.24 -13.49 7.93
CA GLN A 205 0.72 -12.36 8.75
C GLN A 205 -0.07 -11.08 8.47
N LEU A 206 -0.23 -10.70 7.20
CA LEU A 206 -1.07 -9.57 6.80
C LEU A 206 -2.52 -9.71 7.28
N ALA A 207 -3.09 -10.91 7.15
CA ALA A 207 -4.48 -11.15 7.54
C ALA A 207 -4.68 -11.03 9.06
N VAL A 208 -3.78 -11.62 9.87
CA VAL A 208 -3.82 -11.54 11.33
C VAL A 208 -3.61 -10.11 11.80
N TRP A 209 -2.65 -9.40 11.22
CA TRP A 209 -2.37 -8.01 11.56
C TRP A 209 -3.55 -7.09 11.26
N ALA A 210 -4.19 -7.27 10.11
CA ALA A 210 -5.36 -6.50 9.72
C ALA A 210 -6.62 -6.89 10.52
N ALA A 211 -6.70 -8.13 11.04
CA ALA A 211 -7.75 -8.53 11.97
C ALA A 211 -7.73 -7.65 13.22
N ALA A 212 -6.56 -7.55 13.85
CA ALA A 212 -6.36 -6.74 15.05
C ALA A 212 -6.59 -5.24 14.76
N GLN A 213 -6.23 -4.77 13.56
CA GLN A 213 -6.54 -3.41 13.12
C GLN A 213 -8.04 -3.15 13.06
N LEU A 214 -8.79 -4.01 12.38
CA LEU A 214 -10.24 -3.87 12.25
C LEU A 214 -10.95 -3.97 13.60
N GLU A 215 -10.51 -4.87 14.48
CA GLU A 215 -11.02 -4.95 15.86
C GLU A 215 -10.80 -3.64 16.63
N LYS A 216 -9.60 -3.05 16.54
CA LYS A 216 -9.32 -1.76 17.18
C LYS A 216 -10.20 -0.65 16.62
N LEU A 217 -10.38 -0.60 15.31
CA LEU A 217 -11.24 0.40 14.65
C LEU A 217 -12.72 0.22 15.03
N ASN A 218 -13.19 -1.02 15.16
CA ASN A 218 -14.56 -1.30 15.65
C ASN A 218 -14.75 -0.82 17.09
N ALA A 219 -13.77 -1.10 17.96
CA ALA A 219 -13.81 -0.67 19.35
C ALA A 219 -13.86 0.87 19.48
N LEU A 220 -13.09 1.58 18.65
CA LEU A 220 -13.08 3.05 18.66
C LEU A 220 -14.34 3.66 18.02
N SER A 221 -14.86 3.08 16.94
CA SER A 221 -16.05 3.62 16.26
C SER A 221 -17.38 3.26 16.95
N GLY A 222 -17.37 2.18 17.74
CA GLY A 222 -18.55 1.59 18.39
C GLY A 222 -19.42 0.74 17.46
N THR A 223 -18.97 0.50 16.23
CA THR A 223 -19.71 -0.23 15.19
C THR A 223 -18.77 -1.07 14.34
N LEU A 224 -19.30 -2.03 13.59
CA LEU A 224 -18.50 -2.74 12.59
C LEU A 224 -18.04 -1.76 11.49
N ALA A 225 -16.73 -1.65 11.30
CA ALA A 225 -16.13 -0.74 10.34
C ALA A 225 -16.63 -1.05 8.92
N PRO A 226 -17.30 -0.12 8.24
CA PRO A 226 -17.81 -0.32 6.88
C PRO A 226 -16.72 -0.24 5.81
N ILE A 227 -15.44 -0.16 6.20
CA ILE A 227 -14.31 0.03 5.29
C ILE A 227 -13.50 -1.27 5.15
N GLY A 228 -12.96 -1.49 3.95
CA GLY A 228 -11.94 -2.52 3.74
C GLY A 228 -10.54 -1.95 3.89
N ILE A 229 -9.56 -2.78 4.21
CA ILE A 229 -8.14 -2.42 4.33
C ILE A 229 -7.36 -3.10 3.19
N PRO A 230 -6.61 -2.35 2.37
CA PRO A 230 -5.69 -2.93 1.40
C PRO A 230 -4.45 -3.51 2.09
N LEU A 231 -3.96 -4.61 1.55
CA LEU A 231 -2.84 -5.39 2.04
C LEU A 231 -1.88 -5.64 0.87
N VAL A 232 -0.64 -5.18 0.96
CA VAL A 232 0.36 -5.37 -0.09
C VAL A 232 1.32 -6.47 0.35
N SER A 233 1.53 -7.44 -0.52
CA SER A 233 2.57 -8.45 -0.34
C SER A 233 3.65 -8.23 -1.40
N VAL A 234 4.90 -8.22 -0.96
CA VAL A 234 6.07 -8.12 -1.84
C VAL A 234 6.92 -9.36 -1.68
N GLU A 235 7.22 -10.05 -2.77
CA GLU A 235 8.08 -11.22 -2.78
C GLU A 235 9.18 -11.04 -3.83
N GLY A 236 10.38 -10.69 -3.37
CA GLY A 236 11.48 -10.28 -4.25
C GLY A 236 11.06 -9.17 -5.22
N HIS A 237 10.84 -9.52 -6.48
CA HIS A 237 10.39 -8.57 -7.48
C HIS A 237 8.88 -8.33 -7.50
N ASP A 238 8.06 -9.29 -7.09
CA ASP A 238 6.62 -9.28 -7.30
C ASP A 238 5.89 -8.40 -6.27
N TRP A 239 5.04 -7.48 -6.73
CA TRP A 239 4.14 -6.69 -5.87
C TRP A 239 2.68 -7.08 -6.08
N ARG A 240 2.04 -7.58 -5.04
CA ARG A 240 0.69 -8.14 -5.09
C ARG A 240 -0.28 -7.41 -4.16
N LEU A 241 -1.51 -7.26 -4.61
CA LEU A 241 -2.57 -6.63 -3.83
C LEU A 241 -3.57 -7.68 -3.31
N TYR A 242 -3.75 -7.66 -2.00
CA TYR A 242 -4.84 -8.28 -1.28
C TYR A 242 -5.68 -7.20 -0.60
N ASN A 243 -6.86 -7.58 -0.15
CA ASN A 243 -7.78 -6.70 0.55
C ASN A 243 -8.48 -7.49 1.65
N THR A 244 -8.92 -6.80 2.70
CA THR A 244 -9.66 -7.41 3.79
C THR A 244 -10.80 -6.51 4.27
N TYR A 245 -11.92 -7.10 4.71
CA TYR A 245 -12.96 -6.42 5.50
C TYR A 245 -13.56 -7.41 6.47
N GLN A 246 -14.29 -6.89 7.45
CA GLN A 246 -15.13 -7.71 8.30
C GLN A 246 -16.61 -7.60 7.91
N LYS A 247 -17.32 -8.70 8.06
CA LYS A 247 -18.76 -8.80 7.85
C LYS A 247 -19.39 -9.60 8.97
N GLU A 248 -20.55 -9.16 9.44
CA GLU A 248 -21.36 -9.96 10.35
C GLU A 248 -22.21 -10.95 9.53
N ASP A 249 -21.93 -12.24 9.70
CA ASP A 249 -22.70 -13.34 9.13
C ASP A 249 -23.33 -14.14 10.29
N SER A 250 -24.67 -14.17 10.36
CA SER A 250 -25.41 -14.91 11.40
C SER A 250 -24.99 -14.57 12.84
N LYS A 251 -24.81 -13.26 13.15
CA LYS A 251 -24.35 -12.73 14.45
C LYS A 251 -22.89 -13.02 14.80
N VAL A 252 -22.10 -13.50 13.85
CA VAL A 252 -20.67 -13.71 14.01
C VAL A 252 -19.92 -12.78 13.07
N VAL A 253 -19.08 -11.92 13.61
CA VAL A 253 -18.17 -11.10 12.80
C VAL A 253 -17.06 -11.99 12.26
N ARG A 254 -16.89 -11.99 10.95
CA ARG A 254 -15.85 -12.74 10.25
C ARG A 254 -15.03 -11.81 9.37
N GLN A 255 -13.73 -12.04 9.33
CA GLN A 255 -12.84 -11.38 8.38
C GLN A 255 -12.81 -12.14 7.06
N ARG A 256 -12.84 -11.41 5.96
CA ARG A 256 -12.74 -11.94 4.60
C ARG A 256 -11.56 -11.30 3.90
N VAL A 257 -10.65 -12.13 3.40
CA VAL A 257 -9.45 -11.70 2.65
C VAL A 257 -9.55 -12.18 1.21
N TRP A 258 -9.22 -11.34 0.23
CA TRP A 258 -9.23 -11.68 -1.20
C TRP A 258 -8.24 -10.85 -2.00
N GLY A 259 -8.01 -11.24 -3.26
CA GLY A 259 -7.06 -10.60 -4.17
C GLY A 259 -6.01 -11.62 -4.61
N ASN A 260 -4.74 -11.27 -4.49
CA ASN A 260 -3.53 -11.98 -4.99
C ASN A 260 -3.07 -11.58 -6.39
N ASP A 261 -3.51 -10.42 -6.88
CA ASP A 261 -3.16 -9.96 -8.22
C ASP A 261 -1.83 -9.22 -8.21
N LEU A 262 -0.95 -9.58 -9.14
CA LEU A 262 0.28 -8.87 -9.41
C LEU A 262 -0.08 -7.53 -10.03
N PHE A 263 0.29 -6.42 -9.38
CA PHE A 263 0.05 -5.09 -9.92
C PHE A 263 1.31 -4.42 -10.50
N GLY A 264 2.49 -4.97 -10.22
CA GLY A 264 3.76 -4.50 -10.75
C GLY A 264 4.94 -5.32 -10.24
N ASP A 265 6.12 -5.00 -10.73
CA ASP A 265 7.36 -5.68 -10.37
C ASP A 265 8.54 -4.69 -10.25
N SER A 266 9.59 -5.05 -9.52
CA SER A 266 10.82 -4.25 -9.45
C SER A 266 11.89 -4.67 -10.46
N SER A 267 11.59 -5.62 -11.35
CA SER A 267 12.56 -6.19 -12.31
C SER A 267 12.67 -5.40 -13.61
N SER A 268 11.67 -4.56 -13.92
CA SER A 268 11.61 -3.77 -15.15
C SER A 268 11.23 -2.31 -14.92
N ILE A 269 11.64 -1.41 -15.83
CA ILE A 269 11.27 0.01 -15.80
C ILE A 269 9.75 0.15 -15.75
N LEU A 270 9.04 -0.51 -16.67
CA LEU A 270 7.57 -0.46 -16.70
C LEU A 270 6.95 -1.02 -15.41
N GLY A 271 7.49 -2.13 -14.90
CA GLY A 271 7.06 -2.73 -13.63
C GLY A 271 7.15 -1.72 -12.48
N ILE A 272 8.28 -1.03 -12.33
CA ILE A 272 8.49 -0.07 -11.25
C ILE A 272 7.53 1.12 -11.39
N TYR A 273 7.31 1.62 -12.61
CA TYR A 273 6.31 2.67 -12.85
C TYR A 273 4.88 2.21 -12.48
N LYS A 274 4.52 0.95 -12.74
CA LYS A 274 3.24 0.38 -12.29
C LYS A 274 3.13 0.35 -10.77
N VAL A 275 4.19 -0.08 -10.07
CA VAL A 275 4.21 -0.08 -8.60
C VAL A 275 4.08 1.34 -8.05
N ILE A 276 4.84 2.30 -8.59
CA ILE A 276 4.75 3.71 -8.19
C ILE A 276 3.32 4.23 -8.34
N ALA A 277 2.69 3.99 -9.49
CA ALA A 277 1.33 4.45 -9.75
C ALA A 277 0.30 3.78 -8.83
N ALA A 278 0.42 2.48 -8.58
CA ALA A 278 -0.44 1.75 -7.64
C ALA A 278 -0.31 2.27 -6.20
N ILE A 279 0.92 2.54 -5.72
CA ILE A 279 1.15 3.15 -4.41
C ILE A 279 0.54 4.56 -4.33
N GLN A 280 0.59 5.34 -5.41
CA GLN A 280 -0.06 6.65 -5.46
C GLN A 280 -1.60 6.56 -5.41
N ILE A 281 -2.20 5.54 -6.04
CA ILE A 281 -3.64 5.23 -5.93
C ILE A 281 -4.01 4.83 -4.49
N LEU A 282 -3.17 4.03 -3.82
CA LEU A 282 -3.35 3.69 -2.41
C LEU A 282 -3.25 4.94 -1.50
N ALA A 283 -2.38 5.87 -1.84
CA ALA A 283 -2.25 7.14 -1.13
C ALA A 283 -3.49 8.03 -1.35
N GLU A 284 -4.01 8.10 -2.57
CA GLU A 284 -5.29 8.77 -2.86
C GLU A 284 -6.40 8.22 -1.98
N TRP A 285 -6.60 6.90 -1.99
CA TRP A 285 -7.64 6.26 -1.19
C TRP A 285 -7.47 6.49 0.32
N SER A 286 -6.22 6.48 0.79
CA SER A 286 -5.91 6.80 2.19
C SER A 286 -6.35 8.22 2.55
N HIS A 287 -6.06 9.18 1.67
CA HIS A 287 -6.39 10.60 1.85
C HIS A 287 -7.88 10.92 1.65
N THR A 288 -8.59 10.18 0.80
CA THR A 288 -10.00 10.46 0.46
C THR A 288 -10.94 9.58 1.28
N GLU A 289 -11.14 8.34 0.84
CA GLU A 289 -12.14 7.41 1.38
C GLU A 289 -11.84 7.03 2.83
N TYR A 290 -10.60 6.64 3.14
CA TYR A 290 -10.24 6.24 4.51
C TYR A 290 -10.30 7.44 5.46
N ARG A 291 -9.70 8.58 5.09
CA ARG A 291 -9.72 9.79 5.93
C ARG A 291 -11.14 10.24 6.24
N ALA A 292 -12.00 10.35 5.23
CA ALA A 292 -13.37 10.81 5.40
C ALA A 292 -14.16 9.90 6.36
N TRP A 293 -14.02 8.59 6.19
CA TRP A 293 -14.61 7.60 7.10
C TRP A 293 -14.02 7.72 8.51
N PHE A 294 -12.70 7.79 8.65
CA PHE A 294 -12.03 7.84 9.95
C PHE A 294 -12.45 9.09 10.74
N GLU A 295 -12.45 10.26 10.10
CA GLU A 295 -12.87 11.50 10.73
C GLU A 295 -14.34 11.45 11.18
N LYS A 296 -15.23 10.96 10.33
CA LYS A 296 -16.66 10.90 10.63
C LYS A 296 -17.01 9.84 11.68
N ASP A 297 -16.56 8.61 11.47
CA ASP A 297 -17.07 7.44 12.18
C ASP A 297 -16.18 7.03 13.35
N VAL A 298 -14.88 7.33 13.33
CA VAL A 298 -13.97 7.08 14.45
C VAL A 298 -13.80 8.34 15.31
N LEU A 299 -13.51 9.49 14.70
CA LEU A 299 -13.26 10.74 15.44
C LEU A 299 -14.53 11.55 15.73
N LYS A 300 -15.67 11.17 15.15
CA LYS A 300 -16.96 11.88 15.29
C LYS A 300 -16.86 13.37 14.94
N LEU A 301 -15.98 13.72 13.99
CA LEU A 301 -15.91 15.06 13.43
C LEU A 301 -17.13 15.26 12.52
N LEU A 302 -17.92 16.29 12.80
CA LEU A 302 -19.00 16.70 11.91
C LEU A 302 -18.40 17.17 10.59
N ALA A 303 -18.95 16.70 9.47
CA ALA A 303 -18.70 17.34 8.18
C ALA A 303 -19.18 18.79 8.29
N GLU A 304 -18.30 19.74 7.99
CA GLU A 304 -18.71 21.13 7.81
C GLU A 304 -19.70 21.15 6.63
N ILE A 305 -20.95 21.49 6.92
CA ILE A 305 -22.05 21.62 5.94
C ILE A 305 -21.84 22.86 5.10
#